data_AF-A0A7V2UAX6-F1
#
_entry.id   AF-A0A7V2UAX6-F1
#
_cell.length_a   1.000
_cell.length_b   1.000
_cell.length_c   1.000
_cell.angle_alpha   90.00
_cell.angle_beta   90.00
_cell.angle_gamma   90.00
#
_symmetry.space_group_name_H-M   'P 1'
#
loop_
_entity.id
_entity.type
_entity.pdbx_description
1 polymer ?
#
loop_
_entity_poly.entity_id
_entity_poly.type
_entity_poly.pdbx_seq_one_letter_code
_entity_poly.pdbx_strand_id
1 'polypeptide(L)'
;MHRDAVRSSRRRAEVSPGHNWVTLGVVMRLPFLRCPVAFPLLCTLYSTRKHARRNQAKRLYRKHRTVCELALLMVRVVVRWAPGRQFRLIGDGSYGTHELANALCPTSLYAALRRVSLVSRFPLEGATYAAPSPRSGRGRPRVKGAKLPSPRLLLALYSLNIAWFAHHVEDPGAWVRSRPWYPKKHVTFSDMLAAARHDILAEPIPSRPVAGMAASETGAPALSEPNPIDFAPRLTA
;
A
#
# COMPACT_ATOMS: atom_id res chain seq x y z
N MET A 1 15.79 11.35 -27.02
CA MET A 1 15.34 12.60 -26.39
C MET A 1 14.53 12.24 -25.17
N HIS A 2 15.03 12.64 -24.01
CA HIS A 2 14.37 12.47 -22.71
C HIS A 2 14.13 13.84 -22.11
N ARG A 3 13.08 13.98 -21.31
CA ARG A 3 12.85 15.21 -20.55
C ARG A 3 14.00 15.38 -19.56
N ASP A 4 14.70 16.50 -19.65
CA ASP A 4 15.77 16.83 -18.72
C ASP A 4 15.13 17.35 -17.43
N ALA A 5 15.22 16.60 -16.34
CA ALA A 5 14.58 16.97 -15.07
C ALA A 5 15.23 18.20 -14.41
N VAL A 6 16.50 18.48 -14.72
CA VAL A 6 17.24 19.61 -14.15
C VAL A 6 16.93 20.90 -14.91
N ARG A 7 16.80 20.80 -16.24
CA ARG A 7 16.51 21.96 -17.10
C ARG A 7 15.02 22.22 -17.34
N SER A 8 14.17 21.24 -17.08
CA SER A 8 12.72 21.40 -17.22
C SER A 8 12.08 22.04 -15.99
N SER A 9 11.16 22.97 -16.23
CA SER A 9 10.26 23.50 -15.21
C SER A 9 8.81 23.01 -15.44
N ARG A 10 7.87 23.42 -14.58
CA ARG A 10 6.44 23.16 -14.78
C ARG A 10 5.90 23.78 -16.09
N ARG A 11 6.48 24.91 -16.53
CA ARG A 11 6.04 25.63 -17.74
C ARG A 11 6.84 25.27 -18.98
N ARG A 12 8.08 24.77 -18.82
CA ARG A 12 9.00 24.49 -19.94
C ARG A 12 9.56 23.08 -19.83
N ALA A 13 9.19 22.23 -20.77
CA ALA A 13 9.76 20.89 -20.88
C ALA A 13 10.95 20.92 -21.85
N GLU A 14 12.16 20.99 -21.32
CA GLU A 14 13.37 20.83 -22.13
C GLU A 14 13.67 19.34 -22.33
N VAL A 15 14.09 18.99 -23.54
CA VAL A 15 14.46 17.64 -23.92
C VAL A 15 15.94 17.58 -24.26
N SER A 16 16.66 16.69 -23.60
CA SER A 16 18.07 16.44 -23.85
C SER A 16 18.23 15.09 -24.60
N PRO A 17 19.14 15.00 -25.59
CA PRO A 17 19.56 13.72 -26.13
C PRO A 17 20.33 12.94 -25.05
N GLY A 18 20.04 11.65 -24.89
CA GLY A 18 20.66 10.84 -23.85
C GLY A 18 20.13 9.41 -23.86
N HIS A 19 20.83 8.53 -23.15
CA HIS A 19 20.41 7.15 -22.90
C HIS A 19 19.70 7.06 -21.54
N ASN A 20 18.56 6.39 -21.51
CA ASN A 20 17.87 6.09 -20.26
C ASN A 20 18.22 4.67 -19.83
N TRP A 21 18.90 4.53 -18.69
CA TRP A 21 19.30 3.25 -18.13
C TRP A 21 18.43 2.91 -16.93
N VAL A 22 17.88 1.70 -16.92
CA VAL A 22 17.22 1.12 -15.76
C VAL A 22 18.26 0.30 -15.02
N THR A 23 18.56 0.69 -13.78
CA THR A 23 19.54 0.03 -12.92
C THR A 23 18.83 -0.61 -11.73
N LEU A 24 19.25 -1.83 -11.40
CA LEU A 24 18.81 -2.54 -10.20
C LEU A 24 20.03 -2.73 -9.31
N GLY A 25 19.98 -2.12 -8.13
CA GLY A 25 20.98 -2.29 -7.10
C GLY A 25 20.47 -3.15 -5.95
N VAL A 26 21.38 -3.88 -5.31
CA VAL A 26 21.09 -4.58 -4.05
C VAL A 26 21.67 -3.75 -2.92
N VAL A 27 20.82 -3.38 -1.97
CA VAL A 27 21.23 -2.69 -0.75
C VAL A 27 21.57 -3.74 0.31
N MET A 28 22.81 -3.70 0.80
CA MET A 28 23.27 -4.59 1.86
C MET A 28 23.99 -3.79 2.96
N ARG A 29 23.84 -4.27 4.20
CA ARG A 29 24.59 -3.75 5.34
C ARG A 29 25.81 -4.62 5.55
N LEU A 30 26.98 -4.05 5.37
CA LEU A 30 28.26 -4.72 5.57
C LEU A 30 28.70 -4.48 7.03
N PRO A 31 29.29 -5.48 7.72
CA PRO A 31 29.64 -5.36 9.13
C PRO A 31 30.70 -4.28 9.38
N PHE A 32 31.49 -3.95 8.37
CA PHE A 32 32.57 -2.96 8.42
C PHE A 32 32.16 -1.56 7.94
N LEU A 33 30.92 -1.35 7.48
CA LEU A 33 30.43 -0.04 7.04
C LEU A 33 29.34 0.48 7.96
N ARG A 34 29.43 1.78 8.32
CA ARG A 34 28.44 2.46 9.18
C ARG A 34 27.10 2.65 8.48
N CYS A 35 27.10 2.76 7.16
CA CYS A 35 25.92 2.95 6.33
C CYS A 35 25.66 1.73 5.42
N PRO A 36 24.39 1.45 5.07
CA PRO A 36 24.08 0.47 4.05
C PRO A 36 24.62 0.95 2.69
N VAL A 37 25.15 0.02 1.90
CA VAL A 37 25.70 0.30 0.57
C VAL A 37 24.86 -0.36 -0.50
N ALA A 38 24.65 0.35 -1.60
CA ALA A 38 23.96 -0.13 -2.78
C ALA A 38 24.96 -0.61 -3.84
N PHE A 39 24.93 -1.90 -4.16
CA PHE A 39 25.76 -2.48 -5.21
C PHE A 39 24.95 -2.57 -6.52
N PRO A 40 25.39 -1.95 -7.63
CA PRO A 40 24.72 -2.10 -8.91
C PRO A 40 24.88 -3.54 -9.38
N LEU A 41 23.76 -4.24 -9.58
CA LEU A 41 23.77 -5.66 -9.95
C LEU A 41 23.42 -5.87 -11.42
N LEU A 42 22.38 -5.18 -11.89
CA LEU A 42 21.89 -5.28 -13.26
C LEU A 42 21.65 -3.89 -13.82
N CYS A 43 21.94 -3.71 -15.11
CA CYS A 43 21.58 -2.51 -15.85
C CYS A 43 21.02 -2.90 -17.23
N THR A 44 19.97 -2.22 -17.66
CA THR A 44 19.41 -2.41 -19.01
C THR A 44 19.09 -1.07 -19.64
N LEU A 45 19.36 -0.96 -20.93
CA LEU A 45 19.03 0.22 -21.70
C LEU A 45 17.52 0.26 -22.00
N TYR A 46 16.85 1.34 -21.63
CA TYR A 46 15.47 1.60 -22.04
C TYR A 46 15.46 2.16 -23.46
N SER A 47 14.75 1.47 -24.36
CA SER A 47 14.53 1.93 -25.73
C SER A 47 13.12 2.47 -25.90
N THR A 48 13.02 3.68 -26.44
CA THR A 48 11.72 4.33 -26.71
C THR A 48 10.98 3.66 -27.86
N ARG A 49 9.63 3.65 -27.84
CA ARG A 49 8.81 3.10 -28.94
C ARG A 49 9.18 3.67 -30.32
N LYS A 50 9.49 4.98 -30.38
CA LYS A 50 9.85 5.65 -31.64
C LYS A 50 11.20 5.16 -32.19
N HIS A 51 12.19 4.91 -31.34
CA HIS A 51 13.48 4.38 -31.78
C HIS A 51 13.39 2.95 -32.33
N ALA A 52 12.52 2.11 -31.76
CA ALA A 52 12.33 0.74 -32.23
C ALA A 52 11.84 0.68 -33.70
N ARG A 53 11.05 1.66 -34.17
CA ARG A 53 10.62 1.73 -35.58
C ARG A 53 11.75 2.12 -36.54
N ARG A 54 12.75 2.88 -36.08
CA ARG A 54 13.88 3.36 -36.90
C ARG A 54 14.93 2.26 -37.16
N ASN A 55 15.10 1.33 -36.22
CA ASN A 55 16.04 0.22 -36.34
C ASN A 55 15.43 -1.00 -37.06
N GLN A 56 15.06 -0.87 -38.33
CA GLN A 56 14.56 -1.94 -39.21
C GLN A 56 15.61 -3.04 -39.55
N ALA A 57 16.57 -3.29 -38.65
CA ALA A 57 17.49 -4.41 -38.80
C ALA A 57 16.71 -5.74 -38.61
N LYS A 58 16.51 -6.46 -39.71
CA LYS A 58 15.66 -7.66 -39.86
C LYS A 58 15.91 -8.85 -38.90
N ARG A 59 16.89 -8.78 -37.98
CA ARG A 59 17.25 -9.89 -37.05
C ARG A 59 17.15 -9.58 -35.56
N LEU A 60 16.98 -8.32 -35.13
CA LEU A 60 17.12 -7.91 -33.72
C LEU A 60 15.98 -7.02 -33.19
N TYR A 61 14.77 -7.10 -33.78
CA TYR A 61 13.63 -6.34 -33.28
C TYR A 61 13.25 -6.80 -31.87
N ARG A 62 13.81 -6.15 -30.85
CA ARG A 62 13.38 -6.31 -29.47
C ARG A 62 12.02 -5.62 -29.32
N LYS A 63 10.99 -6.39 -28.99
CA LYS A 63 9.69 -5.86 -28.55
C LYS A 63 9.94 -4.75 -27.53
N HIS A 64 9.38 -3.55 -27.78
CA HIS A 64 9.47 -2.44 -26.83
C HIS A 64 8.95 -2.88 -25.46
N ARG A 65 9.72 -2.57 -24.41
CA ARG A 65 9.33 -2.80 -23.02
C ARG A 65 9.29 -1.50 -22.25
N THR A 66 8.31 -1.35 -21.37
CA THR A 66 8.26 -0.22 -20.43
C THR A 66 9.38 -0.32 -19.39
N VAL A 67 9.66 0.78 -18.70
CA VAL A 67 10.63 0.81 -17.59
C VAL A 67 10.25 -0.19 -16.49
N CYS A 68 8.96 -0.31 -16.16
CA CYS A 68 8.44 -1.27 -15.19
C CYS A 68 8.58 -2.72 -15.67
N GLU A 69 8.36 -3.00 -16.96
CA GLU A 69 8.57 -4.34 -17.52
C GLU A 69 10.04 -4.74 -17.51
N LEU A 70 10.95 -3.80 -17.80
CA LEU A 70 12.40 -4.02 -17.70
C LEU A 70 12.81 -4.30 -16.25
N ALA A 71 12.33 -3.50 -15.30
CA ALA A 71 12.58 -3.73 -13.88
C ALA A 71 12.05 -5.09 -13.42
N LEU A 72 10.86 -5.50 -13.85
CA LEU A 72 10.29 -6.81 -13.54
C LEU A 72 11.17 -7.95 -14.09
N LEU A 73 11.74 -7.80 -15.29
CA LEU A 73 12.69 -8.78 -15.83
C LEU A 73 13.95 -8.89 -14.97
N MET A 74 14.52 -7.75 -14.56
CA MET A 74 15.70 -7.72 -13.70
C MET A 74 15.40 -8.37 -12.33
N VAL A 75 14.24 -8.08 -11.75
CA VAL A 75 13.77 -8.71 -10.50
C VAL A 75 13.62 -10.22 -10.65
N ARG A 76 13.05 -10.70 -11.76
CA ARG A 76 12.95 -12.15 -12.03
C ARG A 76 14.30 -12.85 -12.05
N VAL A 77 15.33 -12.20 -12.61
CA VAL A 77 16.70 -12.72 -12.62
C VAL A 77 17.24 -12.83 -11.19
N VAL A 78 17.12 -11.77 -10.39
CA VAL A 78 17.60 -11.76 -9.00
C VAL A 78 16.90 -12.81 -8.14
N VAL A 79 15.57 -12.89 -8.25
CA VAL A 79 14.76 -13.87 -7.51
C VAL A 79 15.10 -15.31 -7.90
N ARG A 80 15.54 -15.54 -9.14
CA ARG A 80 16.02 -16.84 -9.60
C ARG A 80 17.40 -17.17 -9.06
N TRP A 81 18.29 -16.19 -8.93
CA TRP A 81 19.66 -16.38 -8.41
C TRP A 81 19.72 -16.72 -6.93
N ALA A 82 18.78 -16.22 -6.12
CA ALA A 82 18.73 -16.52 -4.68
C ALA A 82 17.40 -17.18 -4.29
N PRO A 83 17.24 -18.48 -4.60
CA PRO A 83 16.08 -19.23 -4.14
C PRO A 83 16.05 -19.23 -2.60
N GLY A 84 14.93 -18.81 -2.02
CA GLY A 84 14.70 -18.82 -0.56
C GLY A 84 14.80 -17.46 0.12
N ARG A 85 15.35 -16.43 -0.54
CA ARG A 85 15.40 -15.07 0.03
C ARG A 85 14.14 -14.27 -0.27
N GLN A 86 13.74 -13.45 0.71
CA GLN A 86 12.73 -12.40 0.52
C GLN A 86 13.40 -11.09 0.14
N PHE A 87 12.74 -10.30 -0.69
CA PHE A 87 13.27 -9.04 -1.20
C PHE A 87 12.30 -7.90 -0.96
N ARG A 88 12.84 -6.72 -0.63
CA ARG A 88 12.10 -5.46 -0.65
C ARG A 88 12.60 -4.63 -1.84
N LEU A 89 11.77 -4.52 -2.87
CA LEU A 89 12.07 -3.72 -4.04
C LEU A 89 11.67 -2.28 -3.76
N ILE A 90 12.65 -1.37 -3.76
CA ILE A 90 12.42 0.06 -3.56
C ILE A 90 12.48 0.74 -4.92
N GLY A 91 11.42 1.44 -5.27
CA GLY A 91 11.32 2.22 -6.50
C GLY A 91 10.82 3.63 -6.22
N ASP A 92 11.13 4.56 -7.12
CA ASP A 92 10.53 5.89 -7.09
C ASP A 92 9.06 5.86 -7.56
N GLY A 93 8.45 7.03 -7.76
CA GLY A 93 7.05 7.10 -8.21
C GLY A 93 6.81 6.55 -9.62
N SER A 94 7.86 6.46 -10.45
CA SER A 94 7.74 5.89 -11.80
C SER A 94 7.57 4.37 -11.79
N TYR A 95 8.00 3.70 -10.72
CA TYR A 95 7.83 2.26 -10.51
C TYR A 95 6.54 1.91 -9.75
N GLY A 96 5.79 2.90 -9.25
CA GLY A 96 4.52 2.72 -8.54
C GLY A 96 3.33 2.38 -9.42
N THR A 97 3.52 1.52 -10.42
CA THR A 97 2.46 1.14 -11.37
C THR A 97 1.66 -0.06 -10.87
N HIS A 98 0.37 -0.11 -11.22
CA HIS A 98 -0.48 -1.27 -10.91
C HIS A 98 0.03 -2.57 -11.54
N GLU A 99 0.65 -2.51 -12.73
CA GLU A 99 1.21 -3.68 -13.40
C GLU A 99 2.36 -4.31 -12.60
N LEU A 100 3.31 -3.49 -12.14
CA LEU A 100 4.42 -3.97 -11.33
C LEU A 100 3.94 -4.45 -9.96
N ALA A 101 3.02 -3.72 -9.33
CA ALA A 101 2.44 -4.10 -8.04
C ALA A 101 1.68 -5.44 -8.13
N ASN A 102 0.85 -5.64 -9.15
CA ASN A 102 0.13 -6.90 -9.37
C ASN A 102 1.07 -8.07 -9.71
N ALA A 103 2.19 -7.81 -10.39
CA ALA A 103 3.17 -8.85 -10.69
C ALA A 103 3.92 -9.35 -9.44
N LEU A 104 4.03 -8.51 -8.41
CA LEU A 104 4.74 -8.81 -7.16
C LEU A 104 3.79 -9.09 -5.98
N CYS A 105 2.47 -9.06 -6.18
CA CYS A 105 1.52 -9.28 -5.11
C CYS A 105 1.51 -10.74 -4.62
N PRO A 106 0.97 -11.02 -3.43
CA PRO A 106 0.84 -12.40 -2.90
C PRO A 106 0.07 -13.34 -3.84
N THR A 107 -0.86 -12.81 -4.63
CA THR A 107 -1.67 -13.55 -5.61
C THR A 107 -0.99 -13.66 -6.98
N SER A 108 0.28 -13.28 -7.10
CA SER A 108 1.01 -13.34 -8.37
C SER A 108 1.03 -14.76 -8.95
N LEU A 109 0.89 -14.84 -10.28
CA LEU A 109 0.99 -16.08 -11.06
C LEU A 109 2.34 -16.77 -10.87
N TYR A 110 3.40 -16.01 -10.59
CA TYR A 110 4.75 -16.54 -10.41
C TYR A 110 5.06 -16.65 -8.93
N ALA A 111 5.04 -17.88 -8.39
CA ALA A 111 5.28 -18.15 -6.97
C ALA A 111 6.58 -17.51 -6.44
N ALA A 112 7.63 -17.49 -7.27
CA ALA A 112 8.91 -16.91 -6.91
C ALA A 112 8.83 -15.39 -6.61
N LEU A 113 7.93 -14.67 -7.30
CA LEU A 113 7.75 -13.22 -7.17
C LEU A 113 6.94 -12.81 -5.94
N ARG A 114 6.17 -13.73 -5.34
CA ARG A 114 5.41 -13.49 -4.09
C ARG A 114 6.31 -13.14 -2.90
N ARG A 115 7.62 -13.42 -3.04
CA ARG A 115 8.66 -13.12 -2.04
C ARG A 115 9.22 -11.70 -2.18
N VAL A 116 8.73 -10.91 -3.12
CA VAL A 116 9.20 -9.55 -3.38
C VAL A 116 8.11 -8.56 -2.97
N SER A 117 8.40 -7.71 -2.00
CA SER A 117 7.50 -6.60 -1.64
C SER A 117 7.94 -5.32 -2.33
N LEU A 118 7.03 -4.70 -3.10
CA LEU A 118 7.27 -3.41 -3.74
C LEU A 118 6.99 -2.27 -2.74
N VAL A 119 7.96 -1.38 -2.58
CA VAL A 119 7.83 -0.11 -1.88
C VAL A 119 8.09 0.99 -2.88
N SER A 120 7.09 1.82 -3.13
CA SER A 120 7.22 2.95 -4.06
C SER A 120 6.40 4.15 -3.59
N ARG A 121 6.68 5.31 -4.19
CA ARG A 121 5.88 6.51 -3.95
C ARG A 121 4.53 6.37 -4.65
N PHE A 122 3.45 6.54 -3.90
CA PHE A 122 2.09 6.57 -4.43
C PHE A 122 1.52 7.99 -4.32
N PRO A 123 0.90 8.55 -5.38
CA PRO A 123 0.32 9.88 -5.33
C PRO A 123 -0.87 9.95 -4.36
N LEU A 124 -0.92 10.98 -3.51
CA LEU A 124 -2.01 11.18 -2.54
C LEU A 124 -3.38 11.40 -3.20
N GLU A 125 -3.39 11.91 -4.43
CA GLU A 125 -4.58 12.11 -5.26
C GLU A 125 -4.96 10.87 -6.07
N GLY A 126 -4.25 9.74 -5.86
CA GLY A 126 -4.54 8.49 -6.53
C GLY A 126 -5.97 8.02 -6.28
N ALA A 127 -6.69 7.66 -7.35
CA ALA A 127 -8.01 7.05 -7.24
C ALA A 127 -7.87 5.57 -6.87
N THR A 128 -8.15 5.25 -5.61
CA THR A 128 -8.11 3.87 -5.09
C THR A 128 -9.40 3.13 -5.40
N TYR A 129 -9.30 1.85 -5.75
CA TYR A 129 -10.43 0.98 -6.03
C TYR A 129 -10.23 -0.37 -5.35
N ALA A 130 -11.33 -1.01 -4.95
CA ALA A 130 -11.32 -2.38 -4.50
C ALA A 130 -11.01 -3.34 -5.65
N ALA A 131 -10.65 -4.58 -5.33
CA ALA A 131 -10.56 -5.64 -6.32
C ALA A 131 -11.89 -5.79 -7.07
N PRO A 132 -11.88 -6.05 -8.39
CA PRO A 132 -13.11 -6.32 -9.12
C PRO A 132 -13.79 -7.57 -8.56
N SER A 133 -15.12 -7.53 -8.46
CA SER A 133 -15.91 -8.70 -8.07
C SER A 133 -15.73 -9.83 -9.11
N PRO A 134 -15.89 -11.10 -8.69
CA PRO A 134 -15.90 -12.22 -9.63
C PRO A 134 -16.85 -11.98 -10.80
N ARG A 135 -16.48 -12.51 -11.96
CA ARG A 135 -17.23 -12.30 -13.20
C ARG A 135 -18.65 -12.83 -13.04
N SER A 136 -19.64 -11.97 -13.33
CA SER A 136 -21.03 -12.38 -13.54
C SER A 136 -21.46 -11.92 -14.94
N GLY A 137 -21.98 -12.84 -15.76
CA GLY A 137 -22.61 -12.55 -17.05
C GLY A 137 -21.71 -12.45 -18.30
N ARG A 138 -22.38 -12.12 -19.41
CA ARG A 138 -21.79 -11.88 -20.75
C ARG A 138 -21.29 -10.44 -20.85
N GLY A 139 -20.15 -10.23 -21.55
CA GLY A 139 -19.53 -8.90 -21.74
C GLY A 139 -18.09 -8.80 -21.24
N ARG A 140 -17.50 -7.59 -21.34
CA ARG A 140 -16.12 -7.31 -20.91
C ARG A 140 -16.02 -7.32 -19.38
N PRO A 141 -15.11 -8.10 -18.78
CA PRO A 141 -14.91 -8.10 -17.32
C PRO A 141 -14.58 -6.70 -16.79
N ARG A 142 -15.10 -6.37 -15.59
CA ARG A 142 -14.71 -5.16 -14.87
C ARG A 142 -13.23 -5.25 -14.49
N VAL A 143 -12.48 -4.18 -14.72
CA VAL A 143 -11.06 -4.06 -14.34
C VAL A 143 -10.90 -3.52 -12.91
N LYS A 144 -11.89 -2.74 -12.44
CA LYS A 144 -11.87 -2.07 -11.13
C LYS A 144 -13.15 -2.43 -10.35
N GLY A 145 -13.01 -2.59 -9.03
CA GLY A 145 -14.13 -2.74 -8.10
C GLY A 145 -14.72 -1.39 -7.67
N ALA A 146 -15.37 -1.38 -6.50
CA ALA A 146 -15.91 -0.17 -5.89
C ALA A 146 -14.80 0.87 -5.63
N LYS A 147 -15.15 2.15 -5.76
CA LYS A 147 -14.24 3.25 -5.44
C LYS A 147 -13.98 3.26 -3.93
N LEU A 148 -12.71 3.29 -3.54
CA LEU A 148 -12.28 3.40 -2.14
C LEU A 148 -11.97 4.85 -1.78
N PRO A 149 -11.92 5.20 -0.48
CA PRO A 149 -11.45 6.50 -0.01
C PRO A 149 -10.10 6.88 -0.64
N SER A 150 -9.93 8.16 -0.95
CA SER A 150 -8.66 8.65 -1.49
C SER A 150 -7.57 8.55 -0.41
N PRO A 151 -6.30 8.32 -0.80
CA PRO A 151 -5.19 8.29 0.16
C PRO A 151 -5.09 9.59 0.98
N ARG A 152 -5.42 10.74 0.38
CA ARG A 152 -5.50 12.02 1.08
C ARG A 152 -6.52 12.01 2.21
N LEU A 153 -7.72 11.48 1.98
CA LEU A 153 -8.75 11.36 3.02
C LEU A 153 -8.30 10.39 4.12
N LEU A 154 -7.72 9.25 3.74
CA LEU A 154 -7.17 8.29 4.70
C LEU A 154 -6.09 8.91 5.59
N LEU A 155 -5.19 9.72 5.01
CA LEU A 155 -4.17 10.43 5.76
C LEU A 155 -4.77 11.48 6.70
N ALA A 156 -5.81 12.21 6.26
CA ALA A 156 -6.50 13.17 7.12
C ALA A 156 -7.16 12.48 8.32
N LEU A 157 -7.86 11.36 8.11
CA LEU A 157 -8.46 10.56 9.19
C LEU A 157 -7.39 9.97 10.13
N TYR A 158 -6.26 9.51 9.58
CA TYR A 158 -5.12 9.05 10.35
C TYR A 158 -4.58 10.15 11.28
N SER A 159 -4.32 11.33 10.72
CA SER A 159 -3.84 12.49 11.50
C SER A 159 -4.86 12.94 12.54
N LEU A 160 -6.16 12.94 12.21
CA LEU A 160 -7.22 13.27 13.15
C LEU A 160 -7.26 12.30 14.33
N ASN A 161 -7.15 10.99 14.06
CA ASN A 161 -7.12 9.99 15.13
C ASN A 161 -5.90 10.16 16.04
N ILE A 162 -4.72 10.46 15.48
CA ILE A 162 -3.52 10.75 16.28
C ILE A 162 -3.70 12.00 17.13
N ALA A 163 -4.20 13.09 16.54
CA ALA A 163 -4.42 14.34 17.26
C ALA A 163 -5.44 14.16 18.38
N TRP A 164 -6.57 13.52 18.09
CA TRP A 164 -7.57 13.19 19.10
C TRP A 164 -6.96 12.36 20.24
N PHE A 165 -6.22 11.28 19.91
CA PHE A 165 -5.61 10.40 20.90
C PHE A 165 -4.61 11.16 21.79
N ALA A 166 -3.77 12.00 21.20
CA ALA A 166 -2.78 12.79 21.94
C ALA A 166 -3.44 13.85 22.86
N HIS A 167 -4.65 14.31 22.53
CA HIS A 167 -5.34 15.35 23.30
C HIS A 167 -6.35 14.81 24.33
N HIS A 168 -6.98 13.65 24.09
CA HIS A 168 -8.11 13.16 24.87
C HIS A 168 -7.81 11.90 25.68
N VAL A 169 -6.69 11.22 25.42
CA VAL A 169 -6.29 10.03 26.20
C VAL A 169 -5.23 10.42 27.23
N GLU A 170 -5.63 10.44 28.50
CA GLU A 170 -4.78 10.85 29.62
C GLU A 170 -3.64 9.86 29.90
N ASP A 171 -3.91 8.55 29.81
CA ASP A 171 -2.91 7.48 29.94
C ASP A 171 -2.76 6.70 28.62
N PRO A 172 -1.83 7.11 27.74
CA PRO A 172 -1.51 6.37 26.53
C PRO A 172 -1.00 4.93 26.79
N GLY A 173 -0.36 4.70 27.94
CA GLY A 173 0.25 3.43 28.31
C GLY A 173 -0.78 2.32 28.49
N ALA A 174 -1.93 2.65 29.07
CA ALA A 174 -3.06 1.72 29.27
C ALA A 174 -3.57 1.08 27.97
N TRP A 175 -3.41 1.76 26.83
CA TRP A 175 -3.89 1.28 25.53
C TRP A 175 -2.89 0.39 24.78
N VAL A 176 -1.68 0.19 25.30
CA VAL A 176 -0.67 -0.64 24.64
C VAL A 176 -1.09 -2.11 24.67
N ARG A 177 -1.62 -2.60 23.55
CA ARG A 177 -1.97 -4.02 23.38
C ARG A 177 -0.71 -4.83 23.08
N SER A 178 -0.14 -5.44 24.11
CA SER A 178 0.93 -6.43 23.97
C SER A 178 0.38 -7.84 23.74
N ARG A 179 1.13 -8.67 23.02
CA ARG A 179 0.89 -10.12 22.91
C ARG A 179 2.15 -10.85 23.39
N PRO A 180 2.06 -12.09 23.92
CA PRO A 180 3.23 -12.82 24.41
C PRO A 180 4.35 -12.97 23.36
N TRP A 181 3.99 -13.10 22.09
CA TRP A 181 4.92 -13.19 20.95
C TRP A 181 5.24 -11.83 20.29
N TYR A 182 4.67 -10.73 20.79
CA TYR A 182 4.89 -9.39 20.27
C TYR A 182 4.83 -8.33 21.39
N PRO A 183 5.93 -8.19 22.17
CA PRO A 183 6.01 -7.18 23.22
C PRO A 183 6.16 -5.80 22.59
N LYS A 184 5.12 -4.98 22.74
CA LYS A 184 5.13 -3.58 22.29
C LYS A 184 5.61 -2.68 23.43
N LYS A 185 6.58 -1.81 23.15
CA LYS A 185 7.10 -0.81 24.10
C LYS A 185 6.47 0.58 23.94
N HIS A 186 5.84 0.83 22.80
CA HIS A 186 5.27 2.13 22.46
C HIS A 186 3.86 1.96 21.91
N VAL A 187 3.03 2.97 22.10
CA VAL A 187 1.70 3.07 21.50
C VAL A 187 1.84 3.08 19.98
N THR A 188 1.08 2.22 19.31
CA THR A 188 1.01 2.17 17.86
C THR A 188 -0.30 2.78 17.37
N PHE A 189 -0.36 3.16 16.09
CA PHE A 189 -1.60 3.65 15.49
C PHE A 189 -2.78 2.68 15.67
N SER A 190 -2.53 1.36 15.65
CA SER A 190 -3.59 0.37 15.89
C SER A 190 -4.17 0.46 17.30
N ASP A 191 -3.37 0.89 18.28
CA ASP A 191 -3.81 1.08 19.65
C ASP A 191 -4.62 2.38 19.76
N MET A 192 -4.18 3.46 19.09
CA MET A 192 -4.93 4.73 18.99
C MET A 192 -6.29 4.57 18.31
N LEU A 193 -6.35 3.75 17.26
CA LEU A 193 -7.59 3.42 16.56
C LEU A 193 -8.53 2.58 17.45
N ALA A 194 -7.96 1.68 18.27
CA ALA A 194 -8.73 0.88 19.20
C ALA A 194 -9.33 1.73 20.33
N ALA A 195 -8.58 2.72 20.82
CA ALA A 195 -9.06 3.70 21.80
C ALA A 195 -10.20 4.54 21.23
N ALA A 196 -10.03 5.11 20.03
CA ALA A 196 -11.10 5.88 19.38
C ALA A 196 -12.34 5.03 19.13
N ARG A 197 -12.18 3.76 18.74
CA ARG A 197 -13.30 2.84 18.60
C ARG A 197 -14.00 2.58 19.92
N HIS A 198 -13.26 2.40 21.01
CA HIS A 198 -13.85 2.19 22.33
C HIS A 198 -14.64 3.41 22.78
N ASP A 199 -14.08 4.61 22.60
CA ASP A 199 -14.73 5.88 22.93
C ASP A 199 -16.05 6.07 22.15
N ILE A 200 -16.02 5.87 20.82
CA ILE A 200 -17.21 5.94 19.96
C ILE A 200 -18.30 4.94 20.38
N LEU A 201 -17.90 3.73 20.82
CA LEU A 201 -18.86 2.69 21.22
C LEU A 201 -19.36 2.87 22.66
N ALA A 202 -18.59 3.56 23.50
CA ALA A 202 -18.97 3.90 24.87
C ALA A 202 -19.93 5.09 24.91
N GLU A 203 -20.00 5.89 23.85
CA GLU A 203 -20.96 6.98 23.73
C GLU A 203 -22.39 6.43 23.75
N PRO A 204 -23.20 6.74 24.78
CA PRO A 204 -24.58 6.27 24.85
C PRO A 204 -25.36 6.91 23.70
N ILE A 205 -25.84 6.10 22.76
CA ILE A 205 -26.67 6.57 21.65
C ILE A 205 -27.92 7.22 22.27
N PRO A 206 -28.11 8.54 22.16
CA PRO A 206 -29.33 9.15 22.65
C PRO A 206 -30.48 8.56 21.83
N SER A 207 -31.42 7.88 22.49
CA SER A 207 -32.66 7.43 21.87
C SER A 207 -33.40 8.68 21.38
N ARG A 208 -33.24 9.00 20.10
CA ARG A 208 -33.98 10.11 19.51
C ARG A 208 -35.44 9.68 19.50
N PRO A 209 -36.36 10.34 20.25
CA PRO A 209 -37.76 9.98 20.16
C PRO A 209 -38.18 10.22 18.71
N VAL A 210 -38.69 9.16 18.07
CA VAL A 210 -39.33 9.28 16.75
C VAL A 210 -40.52 10.21 16.96
N ALA A 211 -40.41 11.44 16.45
CA ALA A 211 -41.50 12.41 16.48
C ALA A 211 -42.70 11.80 15.72
N GLY A 212 -43.66 11.26 16.46
CA GLY A 212 -44.87 10.64 15.92
C GLY A 212 -45.39 9.39 16.63
N MET A 213 -44.63 8.76 17.53
CA MET A 213 -45.18 7.61 18.29
C MET A 213 -45.81 8.10 19.60
N ALA A 214 -47.14 8.22 19.55
CA ALA A 214 -47.98 8.47 20.70
C ALA A 214 -47.68 7.46 21.83
N ALA A 215 -47.77 7.97 23.05
CA ALA A 215 -47.57 7.21 24.27
C ALA A 215 -48.51 6.00 24.35
N SER A 216 -47.94 4.80 24.30
CA SER A 216 -48.51 3.65 24.99
C SER A 216 -47.42 2.64 25.32
N GLU A 217 -47.31 2.36 26.62
CA GLU A 217 -46.69 1.21 27.28
C GLU A 217 -45.17 1.22 27.47
N THR A 218 -44.81 1.79 28.62
CA THR A 218 -43.55 1.64 29.33
C THR A 218 -43.34 0.17 29.74
N GLY A 219 -42.51 -0.56 28.99
CA GLY A 219 -41.88 -1.80 29.46
C GLY A 219 -40.64 -1.47 30.29
N ALA A 220 -40.54 -2.03 31.50
CA ALA A 220 -39.54 -1.73 32.52
C ALA A 220 -38.07 -1.72 32.03
N PRO A 221 -37.22 -0.83 32.56
CA PRO A 221 -35.79 -0.85 32.26
C PRO A 221 -35.14 -2.07 32.93
N ALA A 222 -34.46 -2.90 32.13
CA ALA A 222 -33.62 -3.98 32.64
C ALA A 222 -32.39 -3.35 33.34
N LEU A 223 -32.50 -3.18 34.66
CA LEU A 223 -31.37 -2.91 35.55
C LEU A 223 -30.54 -4.20 35.69
N SER A 224 -29.70 -4.50 34.71
CA SER A 224 -28.53 -5.33 34.94
C SER A 224 -27.33 -4.74 34.20
N GLU A 225 -26.30 -4.35 34.95
CA GLU A 225 -25.02 -3.92 34.42
C GLU A 225 -24.45 -5.02 33.51
N PRO A 226 -23.96 -4.68 32.30
CA PRO A 226 -23.31 -5.67 31.44
C PRO A 226 -21.98 -6.10 32.07
N ASN A 227 -21.86 -7.39 32.36
CA ASN A 227 -20.66 -8.00 32.91
C ASN A 227 -19.54 -7.97 31.85
N PRO A 228 -18.32 -7.48 32.16
CA PRO A 228 -17.21 -7.39 31.20
C PRO A 228 -16.77 -8.75 30.59
N ILE A 229 -17.30 -9.88 31.09
CA ILE A 229 -17.06 -11.23 30.56
C ILE A 229 -17.90 -11.53 29.30
N ASP A 230 -19.01 -10.82 29.06
CA ASP A 230 -19.91 -11.10 27.93
C ASP A 230 -19.30 -10.79 26.55
N PHE A 231 -18.14 -10.11 26.52
CA PHE A 231 -17.42 -9.76 25.29
C PHE A 231 -16.17 -10.62 25.02
N ALA A 232 -16.01 -11.76 25.70
CA ALA A 232 -15.00 -12.72 25.31
C ALA A 232 -15.30 -13.27 23.88
N PRO A 233 -14.35 -13.24 22.93
CA PRO A 233 -14.56 -13.87 21.63
C PRO A 233 -14.73 -15.37 21.87
N ARG A 234 -15.89 -15.93 21.51
CA ARG A 234 -16.09 -17.38 21.41
C ARG A 234 -15.18 -17.92 20.32
N LEU A 235 -13.95 -18.24 20.68
CA LEU A 235 -13.09 -19.13 19.92
C LEU A 235 -13.58 -20.55 20.19
N THR A 236 -14.42 -21.06 19.29
CA THR A 236 -14.64 -22.51 19.18
C THR A 236 -13.39 -23.14 18.57
N ALA A 237 -13.00 -24.28 19.14
CA ALA A 237 -11.84 -25.10 18.76
C ALA A 237 -11.86 -25.56 17.30
#